data_AF-A0A377TL98-F1
#
_entry.id   AF-A0A377TL98-F1
#
_cell.length_a   1.000
_cell.length_b   1.000
_cell.length_c   1.000
_cell.angle_alpha   90.00
_cell.angle_beta   90.00
_cell.angle_gamma   90.00
#
_symmetry.space_group_name_H-M   'P 1'
#
loop_
_entity.id
_entity.type
_entity.pdbx_description
1 polymer ?
#
loop_
_entity_poly.entity_id
_entity_poly.type
_entity_poly.pdbx_seq_one_letter_code
_entity_poly.pdbx_strand_id
1 'polypeptide(L)'
;MVSTSTGRTKPSPRTPLRSPGGPKRVAYIEEHGLPEPEKEMKEISVITVGDLLTQYENHPNITLGASKRSSLRTLGRSFLAEIKLTDLTAKHIIEHCQTRKAQGLAPSTISQDVSYLSVALEAAKPLFGAPANLNELSDAKVWLRNMGITGPSQRRSRRASATEVDRLYEVLKVKAETAYTGAPLHQIFMFSILTCMRVGEVCRLLWEDVTIFSVLLSLETGRTRGKNRQPHVSALTW
;
A
#
# COMPACT_ATOMS: atom_id res chain seq x y z
N MET A 1 5.31 -1.12 -84.33
CA MET A 1 6.65 -0.54 -84.09
C MET A 1 6.71 -0.06 -82.65
N VAL A 2 7.82 -0.40 -81.99
CA VAL A 2 8.09 -0.31 -80.56
C VAL A 2 8.15 1.14 -80.08
N SER A 3 7.65 1.42 -78.87
CA SER A 3 8.32 2.32 -77.91
C SER A 3 7.67 2.21 -76.53
N THR A 4 8.42 1.64 -75.60
CA THR A 4 8.17 1.51 -74.17
C THR A 4 8.31 2.86 -73.47
N SER A 5 7.41 3.18 -72.52
CA SER A 5 7.59 4.30 -71.59
C SER A 5 7.76 3.78 -70.17
N THR A 6 8.96 3.95 -69.65
CA THR A 6 9.40 3.51 -68.32
C THR A 6 9.20 4.66 -67.33
N GLY A 7 8.19 4.57 -66.46
CA GLY A 7 7.93 5.56 -65.40
C GLY A 7 8.98 5.48 -64.30
N ARG A 8 9.87 6.47 -64.22
CA ARG A 8 10.90 6.61 -63.18
C ARG A 8 10.35 7.53 -62.07
N THR A 9 9.96 6.96 -60.93
CA THR A 9 9.61 7.74 -59.73
C THR A 9 10.90 8.23 -59.05
N LYS A 10 11.02 9.54 -58.82
CA LYS A 10 12.14 10.13 -58.05
C LYS A 10 12.01 9.75 -56.57
N PRO A 11 13.06 9.29 -55.88
CA PRO A 11 13.02 9.16 -54.43
C PRO A 11 13.25 10.53 -53.76
N SER A 12 12.46 10.79 -52.72
CA SER A 12 12.59 11.92 -51.79
C SER A 12 13.95 11.93 -51.08
N PRO A 13 14.54 13.11 -50.78
CA PRO A 13 15.83 13.17 -50.10
C PRO A 13 15.70 12.73 -48.64
N ARG A 14 16.36 11.63 -48.28
CA ARG A 14 16.54 11.22 -46.88
C ARG A 14 17.60 12.12 -46.25
N THR A 15 17.18 13.07 -45.42
CA THR A 15 18.10 13.81 -44.55
C THR A 15 18.65 12.86 -43.48
N PRO A 16 19.97 12.71 -43.30
CA PRO A 16 20.50 11.91 -42.21
C PRO A 16 20.34 12.68 -40.89
N LEU A 17 19.58 12.10 -39.96
CA LEU A 17 19.45 12.60 -38.59
C LEU A 17 20.80 12.37 -37.85
N ARG A 18 21.73 13.32 -38.00
CA ARG A 18 23.02 13.30 -37.30
C ARG A 18 22.80 13.64 -35.83
N SER A 19 22.70 12.63 -34.98
CA SER A 19 22.79 12.79 -33.52
C SER A 19 24.14 13.42 -33.16
N PRO A 20 24.19 14.50 -32.34
CA PRO A 20 25.41 15.28 -32.12
C PRO A 20 26.42 14.63 -31.14
N GLY A 21 26.32 13.32 -30.88
CA GLY A 21 27.13 12.62 -29.86
C GLY A 21 28.34 11.80 -30.37
N GLY A 22 28.55 11.69 -31.68
CA GLY A 22 29.53 10.77 -32.27
C GLY A 22 30.99 10.99 -31.85
N PRO A 23 31.58 12.19 -32.00
CA PRO A 23 33.02 12.37 -31.82
C PRO A 23 33.49 12.16 -30.38
N LYS A 24 32.68 12.57 -29.41
CA LYS A 24 33.01 12.44 -27.98
C LYS A 24 32.94 11.00 -27.48
N ARG A 25 32.05 10.18 -28.02
CA ARG A 25 31.98 8.74 -27.69
C ARG A 25 33.13 7.98 -28.32
N VAL A 26 33.51 8.32 -29.55
CA VAL A 26 34.63 7.65 -30.24
C VAL A 26 35.95 7.95 -29.53
N ALA A 27 36.22 9.22 -29.19
CA ALA A 27 37.41 9.59 -28.41
C ALA A 27 37.47 8.90 -27.04
N TYR A 28 36.32 8.75 -26.36
CA TYR A 28 36.25 8.03 -25.07
C TYR A 28 36.56 6.52 -25.23
N ILE A 29 36.09 5.88 -26.30
CA ILE A 29 36.33 4.46 -26.58
C ILE A 29 37.78 4.22 -27.03
N GLU A 30 38.38 5.16 -27.77
CA GLU A 30 39.79 5.10 -28.17
C GLU A 30 40.73 5.28 -26.97
N GLU A 31 40.35 6.08 -25.97
CA GLU A 31 41.15 6.36 -24.77
C GLU A 31 40.94 5.30 -23.66
N HIS A 32 39.73 4.73 -23.53
CA HIS A 32 39.36 3.83 -22.41
C HIS A 32 39.07 2.38 -22.83
N GLY A 33 39.14 2.06 -24.13
CA GLY A 33 38.78 0.75 -24.67
C GLY A 33 37.26 0.52 -24.76
N LEU A 34 36.86 -0.56 -25.42
CA LEU A 34 35.46 -1.03 -25.43
C LEU A 34 35.06 -1.40 -23.99
N PRO A 35 33.93 -0.93 -23.46
CA PRO A 35 33.44 -1.41 -22.18
C PRO A 35 33.13 -2.90 -22.32
N GLU A 36 33.94 -3.72 -21.67
CA GLU A 36 33.71 -5.16 -21.51
C GLU A 36 32.28 -5.38 -20.96
N PRO A 37 31.37 -6.05 -21.70
CA PRO A 37 30.00 -6.29 -21.25
C PRO A 37 29.93 -7.24 -20.05
N GLU A 38 31.06 -7.81 -19.64
CA GLU A 38 31.16 -8.93 -18.71
C GLU A 38 31.29 -8.48 -17.24
N LYS A 39 31.63 -7.21 -16.97
CA LYS A 39 31.92 -6.72 -15.60
C LYS A 39 30.79 -5.92 -14.92
N GLU A 40 29.67 -5.68 -15.60
CA GLU A 40 28.47 -5.07 -15.01
C GLU A 40 27.31 -6.07 -14.81
N MET A 41 27.57 -7.37 -14.86
CA MET A 41 26.66 -8.33 -14.21
C MET A 41 26.90 -8.24 -12.71
N LYS A 42 26.34 -7.20 -12.06
CA LYS A 42 26.10 -7.23 -10.60
C LYS A 42 25.52 -8.60 -10.31
N GLU A 43 26.17 -9.38 -9.45
CA GLU A 43 25.60 -10.61 -8.91
C GLU A 43 24.13 -10.32 -8.61
N ILE A 44 23.22 -11.00 -9.32
CA ILE A 44 21.80 -10.90 -9.03
C ILE A 44 21.68 -11.55 -7.67
N SER A 45 21.83 -10.76 -6.61
CA SER A 45 21.64 -11.19 -5.24
C SER A 45 20.27 -11.84 -5.22
N VAL A 46 20.26 -13.15 -4.99
CA VAL A 46 19.05 -13.95 -4.99
C VAL A 46 18.22 -13.49 -3.80
N ILE A 47 17.30 -12.56 -4.04
CA ILE A 47 16.45 -11.97 -3.01
C ILE A 47 15.18 -12.80 -2.90
N THR A 48 14.86 -13.24 -1.69
CA THR A 48 13.60 -13.90 -1.37
C THR A 48 12.48 -12.87 -1.14
N VAL A 49 11.23 -13.33 -1.14
CA VAL A 49 10.10 -12.46 -0.76
C VAL A 49 10.28 -11.99 0.69
N GLY A 50 10.78 -12.82 1.59
CA GLY A 50 11.03 -12.44 2.99
C GLY A 50 12.04 -11.30 3.12
N ASP A 51 13.13 -11.40 2.36
CA ASP A 51 14.16 -10.35 2.30
C ASP A 51 13.57 -9.05 1.75
N LEU A 52 12.79 -9.12 0.68
CA LEU A 52 12.11 -7.95 0.11
C LEU A 52 11.18 -7.29 1.13
N LEU A 53 10.36 -8.06 1.83
CA LEU A 53 9.43 -7.51 2.82
C LEU A 53 10.18 -6.82 3.97
N THR A 54 11.31 -7.39 4.38
CA THR A 54 12.18 -6.83 5.43
C THR A 54 12.86 -5.54 4.96
N GLN A 55 13.43 -5.55 3.75
CA GLN A 55 14.03 -4.36 3.14
C GLN A 55 12.98 -3.25 2.94
N TYR A 56 11.78 -3.61 2.52
CA TYR A 56 10.65 -2.69 2.36
C TYR A 56 10.18 -2.11 3.71
N GLU A 57 10.16 -2.90 4.78
CA GLU A 57 9.81 -2.43 6.12
C GLU A 57 10.83 -1.45 6.69
N ASN A 58 12.12 -1.69 6.42
CA ASN A 58 13.24 -0.92 6.98
C ASN A 58 13.71 0.24 6.09
N HIS A 59 13.09 0.45 4.93
CA HIS A 59 13.51 1.50 4.00
C HIS A 59 13.29 2.90 4.62
N PRO A 60 14.32 3.77 4.68
CA PRO A 60 14.27 5.03 5.45
C PRO A 60 13.21 6.01 4.92
N ASN A 61 12.94 5.99 3.62
CA ASN A 61 11.97 6.88 2.99
C ASN A 61 10.54 6.30 2.90
N ILE A 62 10.28 5.14 3.50
CA ILE A 62 8.95 4.50 3.47
C ILE A 62 8.32 4.55 4.87
N THR A 63 7.28 5.35 5.02
CA THR A 63 6.49 5.39 6.26
C THR A 63 5.37 4.36 6.22
N LEU A 64 5.40 3.39 7.14
CA LEU A 64 4.38 2.34 7.24
C LEU A 64 3.44 2.56 8.43
N GLY A 65 2.14 2.53 8.15
CA GLY A 65 1.11 2.45 9.19
C GLY A 65 1.08 1.08 9.88
N ALA A 66 0.55 1.02 11.10
CA ALA A 66 0.54 -0.18 11.94
C ALA A 66 -0.07 -1.41 11.24
N SER A 67 -1.19 -1.26 10.54
CA SER A 67 -1.85 -2.35 9.83
C SER A 67 -0.99 -2.93 8.71
N LYS A 68 -0.32 -2.07 7.92
CA LYS A 68 0.55 -2.52 6.84
C LYS A 68 1.77 -3.27 7.38
N ARG A 69 2.39 -2.74 8.44
CA ARG A 69 3.50 -3.41 9.13
C ARG A 69 3.09 -4.79 9.66
N SER A 70 1.93 -4.90 10.29
CA SER A 70 1.43 -6.18 10.79
C SER A 70 1.25 -7.20 9.66
N SER A 71 0.60 -6.83 8.56
CA SER A 71 0.41 -7.74 7.41
C SER A 71 1.74 -8.15 6.77
N LEU A 72 2.68 -7.22 6.56
CA LEU A 72 4.00 -7.56 6.00
C LEU A 72 4.77 -8.54 6.89
N ARG A 73 4.73 -8.36 8.21
CA ARG A 73 5.33 -9.31 9.16
C ARG A 73 4.63 -10.67 9.15
N THR A 74 3.32 -10.71 8.97
CA THR A 74 2.59 -11.98 8.82
C THR A 74 2.98 -12.69 7.53
N LEU A 75 3.09 -11.96 6.42
CA LEU A 75 3.58 -12.50 5.14
C LEU A 75 5.02 -13.02 5.28
N GLY A 76 5.88 -12.28 5.98
CA GLY A 76 7.28 -12.66 6.24
C GLY A 76 7.46 -13.88 7.16
N ARG A 77 6.40 -14.32 7.86
CA ARG A 77 6.40 -15.56 8.66
C ARG A 77 5.75 -16.75 7.94
N SER A 78 5.32 -16.56 6.70
CA SER A 78 4.69 -17.60 5.91
C SER A 78 5.69 -18.26 4.97
N PHE A 79 5.33 -19.40 4.39
CA PHE A 79 6.16 -20.09 3.40
C PHE A 79 6.52 -19.20 2.19
N LEU A 80 5.73 -18.16 1.89
CA LEU A 80 6.05 -17.21 0.82
C LEU A 80 7.41 -16.55 1.06
N ALA A 81 7.80 -16.33 2.32
CA ALA A 81 9.03 -15.65 2.67
C ALA A 81 10.29 -16.38 2.17
N GLU A 82 10.22 -17.70 2.05
CA GLU A 82 11.34 -18.56 1.63
C GLU A 82 11.48 -18.63 0.10
N ILE A 83 10.48 -18.17 -0.64
CA ILE A 83 10.45 -18.26 -2.10
C ILE A 83 11.28 -17.12 -2.70
N LYS A 84 12.09 -17.44 -3.71
CA LYS A 84 12.83 -16.44 -4.49
C LYS A 84 11.85 -15.57 -5.29
N LEU A 85 12.15 -14.27 -5.42
CA LEU A 85 11.27 -13.36 -6.17
C LEU A 85 11.03 -13.77 -7.63
N THR A 86 12.02 -14.41 -8.25
CA THR A 86 11.94 -14.92 -9.63
C THR A 86 11.03 -16.15 -9.75
N ASP A 87 10.88 -16.91 -8.67
CA ASP A 87 10.17 -18.19 -8.63
C ASP A 87 8.76 -18.02 -8.01
N LEU A 88 8.40 -16.80 -7.63
CA LEU A 88 7.08 -16.48 -7.10
C LEU A 88 6.04 -16.56 -8.21
N THR A 89 5.14 -17.54 -8.11
CA THR A 89 4.05 -17.77 -9.05
C THR A 89 2.69 -17.45 -8.43
N ALA A 90 1.67 -17.31 -9.28
CA ALA A 90 0.30 -17.12 -8.87
C ALA A 90 -0.19 -18.24 -7.95
N LYS A 91 0.28 -19.48 -8.18
CA LYS A 91 -0.06 -20.66 -7.37
C LYS A 91 0.36 -20.48 -5.91
N HIS A 92 1.60 -20.02 -5.66
CA HIS A 92 2.09 -19.79 -4.29
C HIS A 92 1.24 -18.73 -3.57
N ILE A 93 0.88 -17.65 -4.26
CA ILE A 93 0.05 -16.57 -3.69
C ILE A 93 -1.36 -17.08 -3.38
N ILE A 94 -1.94 -17.86 -4.29
CA ILE A 94 -3.27 -18.46 -4.12
C ILE A 94 -3.28 -19.41 -2.92
N GLU A 95 -2.31 -20.31 -2.84
CA GLU A 95 -2.17 -21.29 -1.76
C GLU A 95 -2.04 -20.59 -0.40
N HIS A 96 -1.21 -19.55 -0.30
CA HIS A 96 -1.12 -18.74 0.90
C HIS A 96 -2.49 -18.19 1.32
N CYS A 97 -3.22 -17.59 0.39
CA CYS A 97 -4.54 -17.03 0.68
C CYS A 97 -5.56 -18.11 1.07
N GLN A 98 -5.47 -19.32 0.50
CA GLN A 98 -6.29 -20.46 0.90
C GLN A 98 -5.98 -20.90 2.34
N THR A 99 -4.71 -21.00 2.72
CA THR A 99 -4.31 -21.28 4.11
C THR A 99 -4.86 -20.23 5.06
N ARG A 100 -4.80 -18.94 4.70
CA ARG A 100 -5.36 -17.83 5.51
C ARG A 100 -6.88 -17.93 5.64
N LYS A 101 -7.58 -18.32 4.58
CA LYS A 101 -9.02 -18.58 4.63
C LYS A 101 -9.35 -19.77 5.53
N ALA A 102 -8.56 -20.84 5.48
CA ALA A 102 -8.71 -22.00 6.35
C ALA A 102 -8.48 -21.67 7.83
N GLN A 103 -7.65 -20.67 8.13
CA GLN A 103 -7.48 -20.11 9.49
C GLN A 103 -8.68 -19.27 9.97
N GLY A 104 -9.74 -19.11 9.17
CA GLY A 104 -10.96 -18.39 9.53
C GLY A 104 -10.89 -16.88 9.33
N LEU A 105 -9.95 -16.38 8.52
CA LEU A 105 -9.84 -14.95 8.25
C LEU A 105 -10.94 -14.46 7.30
N ALA A 106 -11.40 -13.23 7.55
CA ALA A 106 -12.35 -12.55 6.68
C ALA A 106 -11.72 -12.27 5.30
N PRO A 107 -12.50 -12.37 4.19
CA PRO A 107 -12.03 -12.07 2.84
C PRO A 107 -11.42 -10.68 2.66
N SER A 108 -11.87 -9.70 3.46
CA SER A 108 -11.33 -8.33 3.47
C SER A 108 -9.92 -8.26 4.02
N THR A 109 -9.61 -9.03 5.06
CA THR A 109 -8.27 -9.11 5.64
C THR A 109 -7.30 -9.75 4.66
N ILE A 110 -7.71 -10.84 4.00
CA ILE A 110 -6.88 -11.52 2.98
C ILE A 110 -6.64 -10.59 1.77
N SER A 111 -7.67 -9.85 1.35
CA SER A 111 -7.54 -8.82 0.31
C SER A 111 -6.51 -7.75 0.68
N GLN A 112 -6.45 -7.36 1.95
CA GLN A 112 -5.49 -6.40 2.45
C GLN A 112 -4.05 -6.95 2.46
N ASP A 113 -3.87 -8.21 2.86
CA ASP A 113 -2.57 -8.91 2.79
C ASP A 113 -2.04 -8.92 1.34
N VAL A 114 -2.86 -9.33 0.38
CA VAL A 114 -2.50 -9.33 -1.06
C VAL A 114 -2.20 -7.93 -1.58
N SER A 115 -2.97 -6.92 -1.16
CA SER A 115 -2.76 -5.53 -1.56
C SER A 115 -1.42 -5.00 -1.07
N TYR A 116 -1.03 -5.32 0.17
CA TYR A 116 0.26 -4.89 0.69
C TYR A 116 1.45 -5.65 0.11
N LEU A 117 1.29 -6.96 -0.14
CA LEU A 117 2.26 -7.74 -0.90
C LEU A 117 2.51 -7.12 -2.27
N SER A 118 1.43 -6.69 -2.95
CA SER A 118 1.53 -6.05 -4.26
C SER A 118 2.42 -4.82 -4.25
N VAL A 119 2.20 -3.93 -3.28
CA VAL A 119 2.99 -2.69 -3.16
C VAL A 119 4.45 -3.00 -2.86
N ALA A 120 4.75 -4.04 -2.08
CA ALA A 120 6.13 -4.46 -1.84
C ALA A 120 6.79 -5.01 -3.11
N LEU A 121 6.08 -5.85 -3.89
CA LEU A 121 6.57 -6.40 -5.16
C LEU A 121 6.77 -5.32 -6.23
N GLU A 122 5.89 -4.34 -6.31
CA GLU A 122 6.03 -3.19 -7.22
C GLU A 122 7.27 -2.34 -6.89
N ALA A 123 7.64 -2.26 -5.60
CA ALA A 123 8.83 -1.57 -5.14
C ALA A 123 10.14 -2.37 -5.35
N ALA A 124 10.05 -3.68 -5.59
CA ALA A 124 11.20 -4.59 -5.70
C ALA A 124 12.24 -4.12 -6.72
N LYS A 125 11.79 -3.88 -7.96
CA LYS A 125 12.66 -3.48 -9.07
C LYS A 125 13.21 -2.05 -8.93
N PRO A 126 12.39 -1.01 -8.72
CA PRO A 126 12.89 0.38 -8.69
C PRO A 126 13.70 0.72 -7.43
N LEU A 127 13.42 0.12 -6.27
CA LEU A 127 14.10 0.47 -5.02
C LEU A 127 15.23 -0.48 -4.65
N PHE A 128 15.10 -1.76 -4.99
CA PHE A 128 16.04 -2.80 -4.54
C PHE A 128 16.76 -3.50 -5.69
N GLY A 129 16.48 -3.12 -6.95
CA GLY A 129 17.06 -3.75 -8.13
C GLY A 129 16.65 -5.22 -8.33
N ALA A 130 15.64 -5.69 -7.58
CA ALA A 130 15.21 -7.08 -7.57
C ALA A 130 14.05 -7.29 -8.55
N PRO A 131 14.21 -8.07 -9.63
CA PRO A 131 13.12 -8.31 -10.55
C PRO A 131 12.06 -9.21 -9.91
N ALA A 132 10.81 -8.77 -9.96
CA ALA A 132 9.64 -9.54 -9.53
C ALA A 132 8.64 -9.64 -10.70
N ASN A 133 8.01 -10.80 -10.86
CA ASN A 133 7.00 -11.00 -11.90
C ASN A 133 5.63 -10.50 -11.42
N LEU A 134 5.26 -9.27 -11.81
CA LEU A 134 3.97 -8.67 -11.43
C LEU A 134 2.77 -9.30 -12.14
N ASN A 135 2.98 -10.04 -13.25
CA ASN A 135 1.90 -10.70 -13.98
C ASN A 135 1.32 -11.87 -13.16
N GLU A 136 2.18 -12.64 -12.49
CA GLU A 136 1.78 -13.72 -11.58
C GLU A 136 0.90 -13.19 -10.43
N LEU A 137 1.22 -12.00 -9.95
CA LEU A 137 0.43 -11.32 -8.93
C LEU A 137 -0.93 -10.86 -9.47
N SER A 138 -0.99 -10.31 -10.68
CA SER A 138 -2.27 -9.92 -11.29
C SER A 138 -3.17 -11.13 -11.55
N ASP A 139 -2.60 -12.23 -12.01
CA ASP A 139 -3.33 -13.47 -12.27
C ASP A 139 -3.87 -14.07 -10.97
N ALA A 140 -3.05 -14.09 -9.92
CA ALA A 140 -3.48 -14.49 -8.59
C ALA A 140 -4.66 -13.65 -8.10
N LYS A 141 -4.62 -12.32 -8.24
CA LYS A 141 -5.73 -11.44 -7.81
C LYS A 141 -7.04 -11.74 -8.51
N VAL A 142 -7.01 -12.02 -9.82
CA VAL A 142 -8.19 -12.38 -10.61
C VAL A 142 -8.80 -13.67 -10.07
N TRP A 143 -7.98 -14.72 -9.95
CA TRP A 143 -8.43 -16.02 -9.47
C TRP A 143 -8.88 -16.00 -8.01
N LEU A 144 -8.21 -15.25 -7.13
CA LEU A 144 -8.60 -15.07 -5.74
C LEU A 144 -9.95 -14.40 -5.57
N ARG A 145 -10.30 -13.48 -6.47
CA ARG A 145 -11.62 -12.86 -6.53
C ARG A 145 -12.65 -13.85 -7.03
N ASN A 146 -12.34 -14.59 -8.10
CA ASN A 146 -13.24 -15.59 -8.68
C ASN A 146 -13.56 -16.72 -7.69
N MET A 147 -12.59 -17.12 -6.86
CA MET A 147 -12.77 -18.12 -5.80
C MET A 147 -13.46 -17.58 -4.53
N GLY A 148 -13.78 -16.28 -4.47
CA GLY A 148 -14.37 -15.65 -3.28
C GLY A 148 -13.48 -15.80 -2.03
N ILE A 149 -12.16 -15.86 -2.21
CA ILE A 149 -11.18 -15.88 -1.10
C ILE A 149 -10.90 -14.44 -0.66
N THR A 150 -10.85 -13.52 -1.63
CA THR A 150 -10.74 -12.09 -1.40
C THR A 150 -12.07 -11.42 -1.68
N GLY A 151 -12.36 -10.35 -0.96
CA GLY A 151 -13.62 -9.64 -1.13
C GLY A 151 -13.71 -8.36 -0.29
N PRO A 152 -14.78 -7.57 -0.48
CA PRO A 152 -15.04 -6.42 0.37
C PRO A 152 -15.33 -6.85 1.80
N SER A 153 -15.16 -5.92 2.74
CA SER A 153 -15.60 -6.12 4.12
C SER A 153 -17.11 -6.25 4.20
N GLN A 154 -17.59 -6.98 5.21
CA GLN A 154 -19.02 -7.17 5.40
C GLN A 154 -19.70 -5.82 5.62
N ARG A 155 -20.72 -5.53 4.81
CA ARG A 155 -21.47 -4.29 4.93
C ARG A 155 -22.30 -4.32 6.20
N ARG A 156 -22.14 -3.27 7.03
CA ARG A 156 -23.04 -3.02 8.17
C ARG A 156 -24.38 -2.52 7.62
N SER A 157 -25.46 -3.26 7.88
CA SER A 157 -26.80 -3.00 7.34
C SER A 157 -27.75 -2.29 8.29
N ARG A 158 -27.42 -2.22 9.59
CA ARG A 158 -28.28 -1.61 10.62
C ARG A 158 -27.50 -0.70 11.56
N ARG A 159 -28.21 0.23 12.20
CA ARG A 159 -27.73 0.95 13.39
C ARG A 159 -28.09 0.18 14.65
N ALA A 160 -27.40 0.48 15.75
CA ALA A 160 -27.78 -0.03 17.06
C ALA A 160 -29.09 0.64 17.52
N SER A 161 -29.96 -0.09 18.21
CA SER A 161 -31.15 0.48 18.85
C SER A 161 -30.77 1.21 20.15
N ALA A 162 -31.66 2.07 20.66
CA ALA A 162 -31.46 2.73 21.95
C ALA A 162 -31.24 1.71 23.08
N THR A 163 -32.03 0.64 23.11
CA THR A 163 -31.90 -0.44 24.09
C THR A 163 -30.56 -1.19 24.00
N GLU A 164 -29.98 -1.34 22.81
CA GLU A 164 -28.65 -1.92 22.65
C GLU A 164 -27.56 -0.97 23.15
N VAL A 165 -27.72 0.35 22.90
CA VAL A 165 -26.81 1.38 23.40
C VAL A 165 -26.81 1.42 24.92
N ASP A 166 -27.98 1.37 25.56
CA ASP A 166 -28.11 1.36 27.02
C ASP A 166 -27.46 0.11 27.64
N ARG A 167 -27.68 -1.07 27.05
CA ARG A 167 -27.04 -2.32 27.50
C ARG A 167 -25.52 -2.26 27.36
N LEU A 168 -25.03 -1.71 26.25
CA LEU A 168 -23.58 -1.52 26.05
C LEU A 168 -23.02 -0.53 27.06
N TYR A 169 -23.73 0.55 27.36
CA TYR A 169 -23.33 1.54 28.35
C TYR A 169 -23.12 0.91 29.73
N GLU A 170 -24.08 0.14 30.23
CA GLU A 170 -23.97 -0.52 31.54
C GLU A 170 -22.81 -1.51 31.59
N VAL A 171 -22.61 -2.32 30.55
CA VAL A 171 -21.45 -3.24 30.48
C VAL A 171 -20.13 -2.48 30.45
N LEU A 172 -20.05 -1.38 29.70
CA LEU A 172 -18.85 -0.54 29.64
C LEU A 172 -18.58 0.20 30.94
N LYS A 173 -19.61 0.52 31.72
CA LYS A 173 -19.49 1.13 33.04
C LYS A 173 -18.81 0.18 34.02
N VAL A 174 -19.30 -1.06 34.13
CA VAL A 174 -18.67 -2.11 34.94
C VAL A 174 -17.25 -2.43 34.45
N LYS A 175 -17.03 -2.46 33.13
CA LYS A 175 -15.68 -2.67 32.58
C LYS A 175 -14.72 -1.52 32.87
N ALA A 176 -15.19 -0.29 33.01
CA ALA A 176 -14.34 0.84 33.35
C ALA A 176 -13.75 0.70 34.77
N GLU A 177 -14.49 0.10 35.70
CA GLU A 177 -14.03 -0.16 37.08
C GLU A 177 -12.90 -1.19 37.15
N THR A 178 -12.87 -2.12 36.19
CA THR A 178 -11.90 -3.22 36.11
C THR A 178 -10.82 -2.99 35.05
N ALA A 179 -10.87 -1.86 34.34
CA ALA A 179 -9.90 -1.54 33.29
C ALA A 179 -8.53 -1.26 33.90
N TYR A 180 -7.51 -2.01 33.47
CA TYR A 180 -6.12 -1.82 33.93
C TYR A 180 -5.62 -0.37 33.78
N THR A 181 -6.06 0.33 32.73
CA THR A 181 -5.68 1.71 32.45
C THR A 181 -6.53 2.76 33.17
N GLY A 182 -7.57 2.35 33.91
CA GLY A 182 -8.56 3.27 34.49
C GLY A 182 -9.39 4.05 33.46
N ALA A 183 -9.41 3.59 32.20
CA ALA A 183 -10.08 4.32 31.13
C ALA A 183 -11.61 4.38 31.34
N PRO A 184 -12.24 5.57 31.28
CA PRO A 184 -13.68 5.71 31.44
C PRO A 184 -14.42 5.30 30.16
N LEU A 185 -14.48 3.98 29.91
CA LEU A 185 -15.00 3.41 28.65
C LEU A 185 -16.42 3.85 28.32
N HIS A 186 -17.31 3.91 29.32
CA HIS A 186 -18.70 4.34 29.15
C HIS A 186 -18.81 5.82 28.75
N GLN A 187 -17.95 6.70 29.28
CA GLN A 187 -17.93 8.12 28.93
C GLN A 187 -17.37 8.32 27.52
N ILE A 188 -16.27 7.64 27.18
CA ILE A 188 -15.69 7.69 25.83
C ILE A 188 -16.71 7.20 24.79
N PHE A 189 -17.46 6.14 25.10
CA PHE A 189 -18.52 5.61 24.25
C PHE A 189 -19.64 6.64 24.01
N MET A 190 -20.19 7.21 25.09
CA MET A 190 -21.25 8.23 24.96
C MET A 190 -20.76 9.49 24.27
N PHE A 191 -19.58 9.97 24.61
CA PHE A 191 -18.96 11.13 23.96
C PHE A 191 -18.78 10.89 22.46
N SER A 192 -18.33 9.70 22.05
CA SER A 192 -18.18 9.33 20.63
C SER A 192 -19.51 9.32 19.89
N ILE A 193 -20.61 8.91 20.54
CA ILE A 193 -21.95 8.94 19.96
C ILE A 193 -22.42 10.39 19.77
N LEU A 194 -22.26 11.24 20.79
CA LEU A 194 -22.73 12.62 20.79
C LEU A 194 -21.96 13.51 19.81
N THR A 195 -20.64 13.34 19.74
CA THR A 195 -19.76 14.15 18.89
C THR A 195 -19.56 13.56 17.49
N CYS A 196 -20.01 12.32 17.26
CA CYS A 196 -19.72 11.53 16.07
C CYS A 196 -18.22 11.36 15.76
N MET A 197 -17.34 11.57 16.73
CA MET A 197 -15.89 11.47 16.57
C MET A 197 -15.41 10.02 16.57
N ARG A 198 -14.29 9.73 15.89
CA ARG A 198 -13.64 8.42 16.00
C ARG A 198 -12.96 8.29 17.36
N VAL A 199 -12.94 7.09 17.93
CA VAL A 199 -12.29 6.81 19.22
C VAL A 199 -10.84 7.33 19.29
N GLY A 200 -10.07 7.18 18.21
CA GLY A 200 -8.70 7.70 18.18
C GLY A 200 -8.59 9.23 18.20
N GLU A 201 -9.61 9.93 17.70
CA GLU A 201 -9.71 11.40 17.79
C GLU A 201 -10.10 11.80 19.21
N VAL A 202 -11.11 11.13 19.80
CA VAL A 202 -11.54 11.36 21.20
C VAL A 202 -10.37 11.20 22.16
N CYS A 203 -9.58 10.13 22.03
CA CYS A 203 -8.44 9.86 22.91
C CYS A 203 -7.23 10.80 22.70
N ARG A 204 -7.28 11.71 21.72
CA ARG A 204 -6.22 12.70 21.47
C ARG A 204 -6.62 14.13 21.83
N LEU A 205 -7.89 14.37 22.17
CA LEU A 205 -8.37 15.69 22.56
C LEU A 205 -7.64 16.19 23.80
N LEU A 206 -7.20 17.44 23.74
CA LEU A 206 -6.65 18.19 24.85
C LEU A 206 -7.65 19.25 25.31
N TRP A 207 -7.51 19.72 26.54
CA TRP A 207 -8.36 20.82 27.06
C TRP A 207 -8.23 22.10 26.25
N GLU A 208 -7.06 22.32 25.64
CA GLU A 208 -6.79 23.46 24.75
C GLU A 208 -7.64 23.44 23.46
N ASP A 209 -8.14 22.27 23.05
CA ASP A 209 -8.97 22.10 21.85
C ASP A 209 -10.45 22.49 22.09
N VAL A 210 -10.84 22.70 23.35
CA VAL A 210 -12.23 22.96 23.76
C VAL A 210 -12.46 24.46 23.92
N THR A 211 -13.21 25.07 23.00
CA THR A 211 -13.65 26.47 23.13
C THR A 211 -15.03 26.55 23.77
N ILE A 212 -15.16 27.40 24.80
CA ILE A 212 -16.37 27.48 25.65
C ILE A 212 -17.47 28.36 25.02
N PHE A 213 -17.12 29.26 24.09
CA PHE A 213 -18.01 30.34 23.63
C PHE A 213 -19.10 29.90 22.63
N SER A 214 -18.88 28.78 21.98
CA SER A 214 -19.81 27.97 21.21
C SER A 214 -19.17 26.61 21.27
N VAL A 215 -19.86 25.52 21.62
CA VAL A 215 -19.22 24.19 21.75
C VAL A 215 -18.71 23.77 20.36
N LEU A 216 -17.50 24.20 20.04
CA LEU A 216 -16.86 24.11 18.74
C LEU A 216 -15.50 23.50 19.01
N LEU A 217 -15.39 22.22 18.67
CA LEU A 217 -14.17 21.44 18.76
C LEU A 217 -13.40 21.65 17.47
N SER A 218 -12.21 22.26 17.57
CA SER A 218 -11.31 22.38 16.43
C SER A 218 -10.59 21.05 16.26
N LEU A 219 -10.92 20.31 15.19
CA LEU A 219 -10.29 19.02 14.90
C LEU A 219 -9.15 19.19 13.91
N GLU A 220 -7.90 19.08 14.38
CA GLU A 220 -6.75 18.91 13.48
C GLU A 220 -6.61 17.41 13.15
N THR A 221 -7.14 17.00 12.00
CA THR A 221 -7.03 15.59 11.58
C THR A 221 -5.55 15.23 11.38
N GLY A 222 -5.02 14.34 12.22
CA GLY A 222 -3.61 13.94 12.27
C GLY A 222 -3.07 13.15 11.06
N ARG A 223 -3.55 13.43 9.83
CA ARG A 223 -3.04 12.82 8.60
C ARG A 223 -2.04 13.72 7.84
N THR A 224 -1.83 14.96 8.28
CA THR A 224 -0.84 15.87 7.69
C THR A 224 -0.15 16.72 8.76
N ARG A 225 0.84 16.14 9.48
CA ARG A 225 1.86 16.98 10.13
C ARG A 225 2.79 17.51 9.03
N GLY A 226 2.47 18.69 8.51
CA GLY A 226 3.30 19.36 7.50
C GLY A 226 2.50 20.09 6.43
N LYS A 227 1.73 21.11 6.82
CA LYS A 227 1.57 22.38 6.09
C LYS A 227 0.52 23.23 6.81
N ASN A 228 0.92 24.44 7.20
CA ASN A 228 0.06 25.55 7.60
C ASN A 228 -1.22 25.57 6.75
N ARG A 229 -2.32 25.09 7.31
CA ARG A 229 -3.67 25.27 6.77
C ARG A 229 -4.57 25.61 7.93
N GLN A 230 -5.32 26.69 7.77
CA GLN A 230 -6.20 27.21 8.80
C GLN A 230 -7.23 26.16 9.26
N PRO A 231 -7.63 26.19 10.54
CA PRO A 231 -8.61 25.25 11.08
C PRO A 231 -9.91 25.35 10.29
N HIS A 232 -10.38 24.22 9.77
CA HIS A 232 -11.70 24.13 9.17
C HIS A 232 -12.72 24.02 10.30
N VAL A 233 -13.34 25.15 10.64
CA VAL A 233 -14.39 25.28 11.65
C VAL A 233 -15.68 24.68 11.11
N SER A 234 -16.00 23.44 11.50
CA SER A 234 -17.35 22.90 11.33
C SER A 234 -18.20 23.31 12.54
N ALA A 235 -19.00 24.37 12.37
CA ALA A 235 -19.97 24.79 13.36
C ALA A 235 -21.11 23.76 13.46
N LEU A 236 -21.27 23.16 14.63
CA LEU A 236 -22.50 22.44 14.99
C LEU A 236 -23.39 23.45 15.72
N THR A 237 -24.30 24.09 14.99
CA THR A 237 -25.41 24.84 15.58
C THR A 237 -26.51 23.85 15.97
N TRP A 238 -26.85 23.82 17.26
CA TRP A 238 -28.04 23.14 17.80
C TRP A 238 -29.22 24.13 17.85
#